data_AF-A0A015YA98-F1
#
_entry.id   AF-A0A015YA98-F1
#
_cell.length_a   1.000
_cell.length_b   1.000
_cell.length_c   1.000
_cell.angle_alpha   90.00
_cell.angle_beta   90.00
_cell.angle_gamma   90.00
#
_symmetry.space_group_name_H-M   'P 1'
#
loop_
_entity.id
_entity.type
_entity.pdbx_description
1 polymer ?
#
loop_
_entity_poly.entity_id
_entity_poly.type
_entity_poly.pdbx_seq_one_letter_code
_entity_poly.pdbx_strand_id
1 'polypeptide(L)' 'MPLRFDMEEWLGTNLDGSKSDTFCYYCLKDGKYTVDVSMHEMIDIWLKYVNKYNIICMPIQFILPKN' A
#
# COMPACT_ATOMS: atom_id res chain seq x y z
N MET A 1 -4.14 8.67 3.61
CA MET A 1 -3.38 9.88 3.25
C MET A 1 -3.10 9.81 1.75
N PRO A 2 -3.52 10.80 0.95
CA PRO A 2 -3.28 10.76 -0.49
C PRO A 2 -1.79 10.97 -0.78
N LEU A 3 -1.23 10.19 -1.70
CA LEU A 3 0.13 10.38 -2.20
C LEU A 3 0.20 11.69 -2.99
N ARG A 4 1.19 12.53 -2.68
CA ARG A 4 1.39 13.86 -3.28
C ARG A 4 2.32 13.73 -4.49
N PHE A 5 1.77 13.70 -5.70
CA PHE A 5 2.57 13.64 -6.94
C PHE A 5 3.11 15.02 -7.37
N ASP A 6 2.75 16.08 -6.66
CA ASP A 6 3.20 17.45 -6.89
C ASP A 6 4.58 17.78 -6.31
N MET A 7 5.17 16.89 -5.49
CA MET A 7 6.53 17.08 -5.00
C MET A 7 7.45 15.97 -5.51
N GLU A 8 8.55 16.36 -6.15
CA GLU A 8 9.52 15.46 -6.78
C GLU A 8 10.17 14.46 -5.80
N GLU A 9 10.19 14.77 -4.50
CA GLU A 9 10.67 13.87 -3.45
C GLU A 9 9.79 12.61 -3.29
N TRP A 10 8.49 12.71 -3.59
CA TRP A 10 7.55 11.59 -3.51
C TRP A 10 7.49 10.78 -4.80
N LEU A 11 8.11 11.25 -5.88
CA LEU A 11 8.16 10.55 -7.17
C LEU A 11 9.20 9.43 -7.13
N GLY A 12 8.87 8.32 -7.79
CA GLY A 12 9.77 7.20 -7.99
C GLY A 12 10.97 7.54 -8.86
N THR A 13 11.94 6.65 -8.89
CA THR A 13 13.17 6.82 -9.70
C THR A 13 13.27 5.71 -10.73
N ASN A 14 13.36 6.09 -11.99
CA ASN A 14 13.57 5.18 -13.12
C ASN A 14 15.02 4.68 -13.16
N LEU A 15 15.31 3.71 -14.04
CA LEU A 15 16.64 3.10 -14.15
C LEU A 15 17.72 4.11 -14.58
N ASP A 16 17.33 5.10 -15.36
CA ASP A 16 18.19 6.19 -15.84
C ASP A 16 18.39 7.31 -14.79
N GLY A 17 17.79 7.17 -13.61
CA GLY A 17 17.82 8.17 -12.54
C GLY A 17 16.79 9.28 -12.68
N SER A 18 15.98 9.30 -13.75
CA SER A 18 14.90 10.27 -13.91
C SER A 18 13.75 10.01 -12.94
N LYS A 19 12.95 11.04 -12.66
CA LYS A 19 11.75 10.92 -11.84
C LYS A 19 10.63 10.25 -12.63
N SER A 20 9.92 9.33 -11.98
CA SER A 20 8.74 8.68 -12.55
C SER A 20 7.53 9.62 -12.46
N ASP A 21 6.82 9.78 -13.57
CA ASP A 21 5.53 10.48 -13.65
C ASP A 21 4.34 9.61 -13.21
N THR A 22 4.57 8.30 -13.09
CA THR A 22 3.52 7.29 -12.89
C THR A 22 3.57 6.67 -11.49
N PHE A 23 4.76 6.48 -10.93
CA PHE A 23 4.96 5.76 -9.69
C PHE A 23 5.57 6.66 -8.61
N CYS A 24 5.13 6.49 -7.37
CA CYS A 24 5.75 7.16 -6.23
C CYS A 24 7.00 6.42 -5.77
N TYR A 25 7.79 7.04 -4.90
CA TYR A 25 9.05 6.49 -4.39
C TYR A 25 8.88 5.19 -3.58
N TYR A 26 7.70 4.98 -3.01
CA TYR A 26 7.37 3.73 -2.32
C TYR A 26 7.12 2.59 -3.30
N CYS A 27 6.81 2.86 -4.56
CA CYS A 27 6.50 1.86 -5.57
C CYS A 27 7.70 1.55 -6.46
N LEU A 28 8.47 2.57 -6.85
CA LEU A 28 9.56 2.43 -7.83
C LEU A 28 10.81 3.18 -7.36
N LYS A 29 11.94 2.47 -7.29
CA LYS A 29 13.25 3.04 -6.94
C LYS A 29 14.35 2.44 -7.81
N ASP A 30 15.17 3.31 -8.40
CA ASP A 30 16.31 2.94 -9.26
C ASP A 30 15.92 1.93 -10.37
N GLY A 31 14.73 2.14 -10.96
CA GLY A 31 14.18 1.28 -12.00
C GLY A 31 13.65 -0.08 -11.52
N LYS A 32 13.55 -0.29 -10.21
CA LYS A 32 13.06 -1.53 -9.61
C LYS A 32 11.83 -1.28 -8.76
N TYR A 33 10.82 -2.15 -8.92
CA TYR A 33 9.69 -2.15 -8.01
C TYR A 33 10.16 -2.55 -6.62
N THR A 34 9.72 -1.81 -5.62
CA THR A 34 10.07 -2.04 -4.20
C THR A 34 9.38 -3.27 -3.63
N VAL A 35 8.31 -3.71 -4.28
CA VAL A 35 7.53 -4.88 -3.91
C VAL A 35 7.43 -5.78 -5.14
N ASP A 36 8.05 -6.95 -5.04
CA ASP A 36 7.96 -8.02 -6.02
C ASP A 36 7.19 -9.18 -5.39
N VAL A 37 5.86 -9.04 -5.36
CA VAL A 37 4.96 -10.08 -4.85
C VAL A 37 3.83 -10.29 -5.84
N SER A 38 3.39 -11.53 -5.97
CA SER A 38 2.23 -11.87 -6.78
C SER A 38 0.95 -11.27 -6.16
N MET A 39 -0.10 -11.16 -6.97
CA MET A 39 -1.41 -10.69 -6.49
C MET A 39 -1.95 -11.57 -5.34
N HIS A 40 -1.69 -12.88 -5.35
CA HIS A 40 -2.10 -13.78 -4.27
C HIS A 40 -1.36 -13.48 -2.96
N GLU A 41 -0.05 -13.27 -3.03
CA GLU A 41 0.76 -12.89 -1.86
C GLU A 41 0.36 -11.52 -1.31
N MET A 42 0.02 -10.55 -2.18
CA MET A 42 -0.52 -9.26 -1.77
C MET A 42 -1.84 -9.41 -1.00
N ILE A 43 -2.74 -10.28 -1.44
CA ILE A 43 -3.99 -10.58 -0.73
C ILE A 43 -3.70 -11.16 0.66
N ASP A 44 -2.78 -12.12 0.77
CA ASP A 44 -2.41 -12.72 2.06
C ASP A 44 -1.80 -11.69 3.02
N ILE A 45 -0.95 -10.79 2.51
CA ILE A 45 -0.40 -9.67 3.28
C ILE A 45 -1.55 -8.78 3.78
N TRP A 46 -2.47 -8.36 2.90
CA TRP A 46 -3.59 -7.51 3.29
C TRP A 46 -4.50 -8.19 4.31
N LEU A 47 -4.82 -9.47 4.14
CA LEU A 47 -5.63 -10.25 5.09
C LEU A 47 -4.98 -10.36 6.46
N LYS A 48 -3.64 -10.54 6.53
CA LYS A 48 -2.89 -10.56 7.79
C LYS A 48 -3.05 -9.26 8.57
N TYR A 49 -2.99 -8.12 7.88
CA TYR A 49 -3.17 -6.82 8.51
C TYR A 49 -4.64 -6.55 8.86
N VAL A 50 -5.59 -6.86 7.97
CA VAL A 50 -7.03 -6.72 8.23
C VAL A 50 -7.44 -7.55 9.45
N ASN A 51 -6.99 -8.79 9.59
CA ASN A 51 -7.26 -9.59 10.79
C ASN A 51 -6.67 -8.98 12.07
N LYS A 52 -5.45 -8.43 11.98
CA LYS A 52 -4.83 -7.71 13.10
C LYS A 52 -5.65 -6.50 13.55
N TYR A 53 -6.26 -5.76 12.61
CA TYR A 53 -7.11 -4.61 12.93
C TYR A 53 -8.56 -4.99 13.25
N ASN A 54 -9.09 -6.07 12.69
CA ASN A 54 -10.41 -6.59 13.05
C ASN A 54 -10.43 -7.07 14.50
N ILE A 55 -9.36 -7.70 15.00
CA ILE A 55 -9.25 -8.09 16.42
C ILE A 55 -9.20 -6.86 17.34
N ILE A 56 -8.61 -5.74 16.90
CA ILE A 56 -8.51 -4.49 17.68
C ILE A 56 -9.81 -3.66 17.61
N CYS A 57 -10.52 -3.66 16.48
CA CYS A 57 -11.80 -2.97 16.27
C CYS A 57 -13.05 -3.80 16.64
N MET A 58 -12.87 -5.03 17.13
CA MET A 58 -13.96 -5.94 17.49
C MET A 58 -14.71 -5.68 18.82
N PRO A 59 -14.64 -4.53 19.54
CA PRO A 59 -15.72 -4.20 20.45
C PRO A 59 -16.93 -3.53 19.75
N ILE A 60 -16.87 -3.17 18.46
CA ILE A 60 -17.95 -2.36 17.84
C ILE A 60 -18.95 -3.21 17.02
N GLN A 61 -18.55 -4.32 16.42
CA GLN A 61 -19.44 -5.06 15.51
C GLN A 61 -20.39 -6.07 16.18
N PHE A 62 -20.35 -6.19 17.51
CA PHE A 62 -21.36 -6.93 18.29
C PHE A 62 -22.60 -6.08 18.67
N ILE A 63 -22.70 -4.80 18.27
CA ILE A 63 -23.85 -3.92 18.57
C ILE A 63 -24.76 -3.65 17.35
N LEU A 64 -24.53 -4.30 16.20
CA LEU A 64 -25.56 -4.32 15.15
C LEU A 64 -26.33 -5.64 15.27
N PRO A 65 -27.56 -5.63 15.82
CA PRO A 65 -28.38 -6.82 15.83
C PRO A 65 -28.60 -7.22 14.38
N LYS A 66 -28.18 -8.43 14.02
CA LYS A 66 -28.76 -9.10 12.86
C LYS A 66 -30.18 -9.52 13.24
N ASN A 67 -31.11 -8.56 13.18
CA ASN A 67 -32.52 -8.76 12.86
C ASN A 67 -33.17 -7.42 12.52
#